data_AF-A0A920BE29-F1
#
_entry.id   AF-A0A920BE29-F1
#
_cell.length_a   1.000
_cell.length_b   1.000
_cell.length_c   1.000
_cell.angle_alpha   90.00
_cell.angle_beta   90.00
_cell.angle_gamma   90.00
#
_symmetry.space_group_name_H-M   'P 1'
#
loop_
_entity.id
_entity.type
_entity.pdbx_description
1 polymer ?
#
loop_
_entity_poly.entity_id
_entity_poly.type
_entity_poly.pdbx_seq_one_letter_code
_entity_poly.pdbx_strand_id
1 'polypeptide(L)'
;MKTGGLSLDQAPAEDIPLRFFISAPIFGILAGLMVLLKGNLLFSNTWMPETVALTHLLTLGWMGSVMFGALYQMIPVLVGGIVPFPKLSRMLHTILIPAILLMVSGFFWNHSWMLKVS
;
A
#
# COMPACT_ATOMS: atom_id res chain seq x y z
N MET A 1 10.88 12.82 30.51
CA MET A 1 10.84 13.43 29.17
C MET A 1 9.68 14.41 29.10
N LYS A 2 9.87 15.63 28.61
CA LYS A 2 8.74 16.52 28.27
C LYS A 2 8.22 16.09 26.89
N THR A 3 7.19 15.24 26.88
CA THR A 3 6.49 14.82 25.67
C THR A 3 5.55 15.95 25.27
N GLY A 4 6.02 16.90 24.44
CA GLY A 4 5.31 18.14 24.12
C GLY A 4 3.90 17.90 23.55
N GLY A 5 2.88 17.87 24.42
CA GLY A 5 1.48 17.72 24.05
C GLY A 5 1.05 16.34 23.51
N LEU A 6 1.96 15.36 23.42
CA LEU A 6 1.66 14.04 22.85
C LEU A 6 1.03 13.10 23.88
N SER A 7 -0.04 12.42 23.50
CA SER A 7 -0.72 11.41 24.30
C SER A 7 -0.21 10.01 23.95
N LEU A 8 1.01 9.67 24.39
CA LEU A 8 1.63 8.38 24.07
C LEU A 8 0.82 7.17 24.58
N ASP A 9 0.06 7.35 25.67
CA ASP A 9 -0.83 6.34 26.23
C ASP A 9 -2.03 6.00 25.33
N GLN A 10 -2.28 6.82 24.30
CA GLN A 10 -3.34 6.62 23.31
C GLN A 10 -2.84 5.93 22.04
N ALA A 11 -1.60 5.41 22.04
CA ALA A 11 -1.08 4.63 20.93
C ALA A 11 -2.02 3.44 20.60
N PRO A 12 -2.27 3.17 19.31
CA PRO A 12 -3.09 2.02 18.94
C PRO A 12 -2.41 0.71 19.33
N ALA A 13 -3.20 -0.37 19.38
CA ALA A 13 -2.65 -1.71 19.41
C ALA A 13 -1.68 -1.91 18.22
N GLU A 14 -0.49 -2.45 18.51
CA GLU A 14 0.62 -2.55 17.55
C GLU A 14 0.25 -3.31 16.27
N ASP A 15 -0.69 -4.27 16.34
CA ASP A 15 -1.15 -5.05 15.19
C ASP A 15 -1.81 -4.18 14.12
N ILE A 16 -2.39 -3.04 14.49
CA ILE A 16 -3.07 -2.10 13.58
C ILE A 16 -2.06 -1.46 12.61
N PRO A 17 -1.04 -0.69 13.05
CA PRO A 17 -0.07 -0.10 12.13
C PRO A 17 0.90 -1.15 11.55
N LEU A 18 1.32 -2.14 12.35
CA LEU A 18 2.39 -3.06 11.95
C LEU A 18 2.03 -3.90 10.72
N ARG A 19 0.76 -4.32 10.57
CA ARG A 19 0.32 -5.05 9.37
C ARG A 19 0.55 -4.27 8.07
N PHE A 20 0.40 -2.95 8.10
CA PHE A 20 0.63 -2.12 6.92
C PHE A 20 2.13 -1.91 6.71
N PHE A 21 2.89 -1.69 7.77
CA PHE A 21 4.35 -1.60 7.68
C PHE A 21 5.02 -2.89 7.20
N ILE A 22 4.46 -4.07 7.49
CA ILE A 22 4.94 -5.35 6.95
C ILE A 22 4.54 -5.52 5.47
N SER A 23 3.36 -5.04 5.06
CA SER A 23 2.95 -5.08 3.65
C SER A 23 3.82 -4.18 2.76
N ALA A 24 4.25 -3.03 3.27
CA ALA A 24 5.05 -2.06 2.53
C ALA A 24 6.32 -2.66 1.87
N PRO A 25 7.26 -3.30 2.59
CA PRO A 25 8.46 -3.89 1.99
C PRO A 25 8.14 -5.03 1.03
N ILE A 26 7.06 -5.79 1.26
CA ILE A 26 6.62 -6.84 0.32
C ILE A 26 6.29 -6.21 -1.04
N PHE A 27 5.52 -5.11 -1.06
CA PHE A 27 5.24 -4.39 -2.30
C PHE A 27 6.48 -3.77 -2.93
N GLY A 28 7.42 -3.26 -2.13
CA GLY A 28 8.71 -2.77 -2.63
C GLY A 28 9.52 -3.88 -3.32
N ILE A 29 9.55 -5.09 -2.73
CA ILE A 29 10.19 -6.27 -3.33
C ILE A 29 9.47 -6.66 -4.64
N LEU A 30 8.14 -6.69 -4.65
CA LEU A 30 7.36 -6.98 -5.87
C LEU A 30 7.62 -5.97 -6.98
N ALA A 31 7.72 -4.68 -6.65
CA ALA A 31 8.08 -3.63 -7.60
C ALA A 31 9.50 -3.86 -8.15
N GLY A 32 10.47 -4.18 -7.29
CA GLY A 32 11.83 -4.51 -7.69
C GLY A 32 11.89 -5.74 -8.60
N LEU A 33 11.17 -6.80 -8.27
CA LEU A 33 11.06 -8.01 -9.11
C LEU A 33 10.45 -7.67 -10.48
N MET A 34 9.43 -6.82 -10.51
CA MET A 34 8.83 -6.38 -11.77
C MET A 34 9.81 -5.61 -12.65
N VAL A 35 10.64 -4.73 -12.04
CA VAL A 35 11.73 -4.05 -12.74
C VAL A 35 12.75 -5.03 -13.31
N LEU A 36 13.15 -6.06 -12.55
CA LEU A 36 14.08 -7.09 -13.01
C LEU A 36 13.52 -7.93 -14.17
N LEU A 37 12.23 -8.27 -14.13
CA LEU A 37 11.59 -9.16 -15.11
C LEU A 37 11.11 -8.43 -16.38
N LYS A 38 10.70 -7.17 -16.26
CA LYS A 38 10.01 -6.40 -17.32
C LYS A 38 10.67 -5.03 -17.61
N GLY A 39 11.87 -4.77 -17.09
CA GLY A 39 12.56 -3.48 -17.18
C GLY A 39 12.55 -2.84 -18.58
N ASN A 40 12.85 -3.60 -19.62
CA ASN A 40 12.86 -3.08 -21.00
C ASN A 40 11.49 -2.56 -21.46
N LEU A 41 10.39 -3.15 -20.99
CA LEU A 41 9.03 -2.72 -21.33
C LEU A 41 8.58 -1.55 -20.47
N LEU A 42 8.93 -1.55 -19.18
CA LEU A 42 8.55 -0.54 -18.19
C LEU A 42 8.99 0.89 -18.56
N PHE A 43 10.16 1.01 -19.17
CA PHE A 43 10.74 2.31 -19.52
C PHE A 43 10.63 2.66 -21.00
N SER A 44 9.92 1.84 -21.78
CA SER A 44 9.72 2.08 -23.21
C SER A 44 8.71 3.21 -23.48
N ASN A 45 7.62 3.26 -22.71
CA ASN A 45 6.59 4.30 -22.75
C ASN A 45 5.86 4.35 -21.40
N THR A 46 5.46 5.53 -20.95
CA THR A 46 4.73 5.74 -19.69
C THR A 46 3.36 5.08 -19.65
N TRP A 47 2.75 4.83 -20.82
CA TRP A 47 1.41 4.24 -20.94
C TRP A 47 1.39 2.71 -21.10
N MET A 48 2.55 2.05 -20.99
CA MET A 48 2.57 0.58 -21.03
C MET A 48 1.85 0.01 -19.80
N PRO A 49 1.05 -1.07 -19.95
CA PRO A 49 0.38 -1.73 -18.84
C PRO A 49 1.34 -2.08 -17.70
N GLU A 50 2.57 -2.51 -18.03
CA GLU A 50 3.61 -2.81 -17.07
C GLU A 50 3.98 -1.57 -16.23
N THR A 51 4.13 -0.41 -16.87
CA THR A 51 4.50 0.85 -16.19
C THR A 51 3.38 1.32 -15.27
N VAL A 52 2.13 1.14 -15.71
CA VAL A 52 0.95 1.41 -14.89
C VAL A 52 0.92 0.46 -13.69
N ALA A 53 1.17 -0.84 -13.86
CA ALA A 53 1.21 -1.78 -12.74
C ALA A 53 2.33 -1.45 -11.74
N LEU A 54 3.53 -1.12 -12.23
CA LEU A 54 4.65 -0.70 -11.37
C LEU A 54 4.29 0.55 -10.56
N THR A 55 3.64 1.53 -11.20
CA THR A 55 3.17 2.75 -10.52
C THR A 55 2.23 2.41 -9.37
N HIS A 56 1.29 1.49 -9.56
CA HIS A 56 0.36 1.10 -8.50
C HIS A 56 1.02 0.25 -7.39
N LEU A 57 1.99 -0.61 -7.72
CA LEU A 57 2.80 -1.29 -6.71
C LEU A 57 3.53 -0.30 -5.80
N LEU A 58 4.13 0.75 -6.38
CA LEU A 58 4.89 1.75 -5.62
C LEU A 58 3.96 2.68 -4.83
N THR A 59 2.92 3.22 -5.47
CA THR A 59 2.05 4.24 -4.86
C THR A 59 1.03 3.64 -3.91
N LEU A 60 0.19 2.70 -4.37
CA LEU A 60 -0.84 2.10 -3.52
C LEU A 60 -0.26 1.01 -2.61
N GLY A 61 0.62 0.18 -3.17
CA GLY A 61 1.23 -0.93 -2.43
C GLY A 61 2.21 -0.42 -1.37
N TRP A 62 3.34 0.13 -1.79
CA TRP A 62 4.41 0.54 -0.88
C TRP A 62 4.09 1.82 -0.10
N MET A 63 3.95 2.96 -0.78
CA MET A 63 3.71 4.25 -0.13
C MET A 63 2.39 4.26 0.64
N GLY A 64 1.30 3.77 0.03
CA GLY A 64 -0.01 3.69 0.66
C GLY A 64 0.01 2.87 1.94
N SER A 65 0.69 1.72 1.95
CA SER A 65 0.85 0.92 3.18
C SER A 65 1.66 1.67 4.25
N VAL A 66 2.77 2.33 3.89
CA VAL A 66 3.52 3.16 4.86
C VAL A 66 2.63 4.27 5.43
N MET A 67 1.88 4.96 4.58
CA MET A 67 0.98 6.04 4.99
C MET A 67 -0.12 5.54 5.93
N PHE A 68 -0.82 4.44 5.61
CA PHE A 68 -1.84 3.88 6.50
C PHE A 68 -1.26 3.46 7.85
N GLY A 69 -0.10 2.79 7.86
CA GLY A 69 0.60 2.42 9.09
C GLY A 69 0.92 3.65 9.96
N ALA A 70 1.50 4.68 9.35
CA ALA A 70 1.87 5.92 10.02
C ALA A 70 0.64 6.69 10.52
N LEU A 71 -0.43 6.79 9.74
CA LEU A 71 -1.65 7.50 10.12
C LEU A 71 -2.33 6.82 11.31
N TYR A 72 -2.45 5.49 11.29
CA TYR A 72 -3.00 4.75 12.43
C TYR A 72 -2.14 4.92 13.68
N GLN A 73 -0.81 5.03 13.56
CA GLN A 73 0.09 5.20 14.71
C GLN A 73 0.10 6.63 15.26
N MET A 74 0.12 7.65 14.38
CA MET A 74 0.36 9.04 14.77
C MET A 74 -0.92 9.82 15.08
N ILE A 75 -2.03 9.61 14.36
CA ILE A 75 -3.27 10.36 14.60
C ILE A 75 -3.77 10.19 16.05
N PRO A 76 -3.84 8.97 16.61
CA PRO A 76 -4.29 8.78 18.00
C PRO A 76 -3.46 9.55 19.02
N VAL A 77 -2.13 9.52 18.84
CA VAL A 77 -1.16 10.15 19.74
C VAL A 77 -1.21 11.68 19.64
N LEU A 78 -1.45 12.23 18.45
CA LEU A 78 -1.51 13.67 18.21
C LEU A 78 -2.82 14.30 18.71
N VAL A 79 -3.94 13.60 18.55
CA VAL A 79 -5.28 14.11 18.88
C VAL A 79 -5.69 13.73 20.31
N GLY A 80 -4.99 12.79 20.95
CA GLY A 80 -5.30 12.33 22.30
C GLY A 80 -6.51 11.41 22.38
N GLY A 81 -6.82 10.69 21.30
CA GLY A 81 -7.96 9.78 21.20
C GLY A 81 -7.56 8.41 20.69
N ILE A 82 -8.42 7.40 20.90
CA ILE A 82 -8.19 6.02 20.45
C ILE A 82 -8.63 5.80 19.00
N VAL A 83 -8.10 4.76 18.34
CA VAL A 83 -8.60 4.31 17.04
C VAL A 83 -10.02 3.73 17.20
N PRO A 84 -11.05 4.33 16.55
CA PRO A 84 -12.38 3.78 16.59
C PRO A 84 -12.45 2.51 15.74
N PHE A 85 -13.17 1.49 16.24
CA PHE A 85 -13.46 0.23 15.53
C PHE A 85 -12.23 -0.45 14.90
N PRO A 86 -11.32 -1.06 15.68
CA PRO A 86 -10.14 -1.77 15.17
C PRO A 86 -10.41 -2.81 14.07
N LYS A 87 -11.62 -3.39 14.06
CA LYS A 87 -12.09 -4.32 13.03
C LYS A 87 -12.13 -3.68 11.64
N LEU A 88 -12.43 -2.39 11.54
CA LEU A 88 -12.49 -1.66 10.26
C LEU A 88 -11.10 -1.54 9.63
N SER A 89 -10.06 -1.29 10.43
CA SER A 89 -8.67 -1.28 9.96
C SER A 89 -8.27 -2.65 9.40
N ARG A 90 -8.64 -3.72 10.10
CA ARG A 90 -8.40 -5.09 9.63
C ARG A 90 -9.12 -5.36 8.30
N MET A 91 -10.40 -4.97 8.20
CA MET A 91 -11.19 -5.13 6.98
C MET A 91 -10.57 -4.35 5.81
N LEU A 92 -10.18 -3.10 6.03
CA LEU A 92 -9.51 -2.25 5.05
C LEU A 92 -8.25 -2.93 4.51
N HIS A 93 -7.37 -3.41 5.40
CA HIS A 93 -6.16 -4.12 4.99
C HIS A 93 -6.48 -5.38 4.18
N THR A 94 -7.40 -6.22 4.67
CA THR A 94 -7.76 -7.48 4.00
C THR A 94 -8.40 -7.29 2.63
N ILE A 95 -8.99 -6.13 2.35
CA ILE A 95 -9.56 -5.80 1.03
C ILE A 95 -8.51 -5.12 0.15
N LEU A 96 -7.77 -4.16 0.71
CA LEU A 96 -6.83 -3.31 -0.03
C LEU A 96 -5.68 -4.13 -0.65
N ILE A 97 -5.06 -5.02 0.14
CA ILE A 97 -3.93 -5.82 -0.33
C ILE A 97 -4.29 -6.69 -1.54
N PRO A 98 -5.32 -7.56 -1.49
CA PRO A 98 -5.69 -8.36 -2.64
C PRO A 98 -6.22 -7.50 -3.79
N ALA A 99 -6.92 -6.39 -3.54
CA ALA A 99 -7.36 -5.49 -4.62
C ALA A 99 -6.18 -4.95 -5.43
N ILE A 100 -5.10 -4.50 -4.77
CA ILE A 100 -3.89 -4.03 -5.44
C ILE A 100 -3.23 -5.18 -6.23
N LEU A 101 -3.09 -6.36 -5.61
CA LEU A 101 -2.47 -7.51 -6.27
C LEU A 101 -3.26 -7.97 -7.50
N LEU A 102 -4.59 -8.04 -7.39
CA LEU A 102 -5.49 -8.39 -8.50
C LEU A 102 -5.37 -7.37 -9.64
N MET A 103 -5.45 -6.08 -9.32
CA MET A 103 -5.31 -5.02 -10.31
C MET A 103 -3.95 -5.07 -11.02
N VAL A 104 -2.85 -5.20 -10.26
CA VAL A 104 -1.48 -5.31 -10.80
C VAL A 104 -1.34 -6.57 -11.65
N SER A 105 -1.91 -7.70 -11.24
CA SER A 105 -1.87 -8.94 -12.02
C SER A 105 -2.59 -8.80 -13.36
N GLY A 106 -3.71 -8.06 -13.40
CA GLY A 106 -4.44 -7.77 -14.63
C GLY A 106 -3.60 -6.98 -15.65
N PHE A 107 -2.85 -5.98 -15.17
CA PHE A 107 -1.92 -5.22 -16.01
C PHE A 107 -0.69 -6.04 -16.41
N PHE A 108 -0.13 -6.83 -15.48
CA PHE A 108 1.07 -7.64 -15.70
C PHE A 108 0.86 -8.72 -16.77
N TRP A 109 -0.30 -9.36 -16.78
CA TRP A 109 -0.60 -10.45 -17.72
C TRP A 109 -1.05 -9.97 -19.10
N ASN A 110 -1.21 -8.66 -19.31
CA ASN A 110 -1.54 -8.02 -20.59
C ASN A 110 -2.63 -8.78 -21.38
N HIS A 111 -3.82 -8.89 -20.78
CA HIS A 111 -4.99 -9.45 -21.46
C HIS A 111 -5.58 -8.39 -22.41
N SER A 112 -4.94 -8.24 -23.57
CA SER A 112 -5.41 -7.38 -24.68
C SER A 112 -6.85 -7.67 -25.11
N TRP A 113 -7.45 -8.80 -24.72
CA TRP A 113 -8.88 -9.08 -24.95
C TRP A 113 -9.83 -8.25 -24.07
N MET A 114 -9.43 -7.82 -22.87
CA MET A 114 -10.26 -7.00 -21.96
C MET A 114 -10.19 -5.50 -22.27
N LEU A 115 -9.15 -5.05 -22.96
CA LEU A 115 -8.90 -3.64 -23.29
C LEU A 115 -9.12 -3.32 -24.78
N LYS A 116 -9.68 -4.25 -25.56
CA LYS A 116 -10.16 -3.96 -26.92
C LYS A 116 -11.38 -3.05 -26.84
N VAL A 117 -11.16 -1.74 -26.89
CA VAL A 117 -12.14 -0.82 -27.48
C VAL A 117 -11.90 -0.91 -28.98
N SER A 118 -12.87 -1.49 -29.68
CA SER A 118 -12.94 -1.61 -31.14
C SER A 118 -12.86 -0.26 -31.84
#